data_AF-A0A085F0A1-F1
#
_entry.id   AF-A0A085F0A1-F1
#
_cell.length_a   1.000
_cell.length_b   1.000
_cell.length_c   1.000
_cell.angle_alpha   90.00
_cell.angle_beta   90.00
_cell.angle_gamma   90.00
#
_symmetry.space_group_name_H-M   'P 1'
#
loop_
_entity.id
_entity.type
_entity.pdbx_description
1 polymer ?
#
loop_
_entity_poly.entity_id
_entity_poly.type
_entity_poly.pdbx_seq_one_letter_code
_entity_poly.pdbx_strand_id
1 'polypeptide(L)'
;MDRPAVPAALTPVANDERIQSLDVVRGFALIGILLMNVEFFNRATASLGSGMQGGLTGANFWVSYFVQYFVTGKFWTIFSLLFGMGFAVMLTRAERAGRSFLVPYMRRIAALAVFGALHHIFLFAGDILFSYAVAATALLIVLYGRAKWILLAILLCAGGGFIPGMDWLFGIAGGVAFFGVVAWWLRGEQRMKRLGKAPVIAFIMMLVGVLATIGGAVTWFLPATPPQARFGLPMLGIALITLGTLTTRYHADKPARPWRIGVGIYCFSFLMMTGAGASMYFFPEKPPVVATKEQAKKQKEQEAERAKNLKEREERIKRETTVLTKGSFSDAVNMRAKQFVEDAPGQVGFATVLIAMFLIGTWFVRSGIMEKAQANLPLFRRLAMFGLPIGIGMGVLGSAIAMHAVPGSRGADGFQLASGLQMLGNLPASIGYVSLVILMLYSASPLNKVSVLAPFGRMALTNYLTQSLVASTFFFGYGFGNWGISRLDQMLFVAVLAVAQIAFSHVWLSRFRYGPMEWLWRAVTYWQIPPMRIKTPAAVPAVATPA
;
A
#
# COMPACT_ATOMS: atom_id res chain seq x y z
N MET A 1 -8.45 -12.69 50.26
CA MET A 1 -7.47 -12.38 49.21
C MET A 1 -8.03 -12.89 47.90
N ASP A 2 -8.72 -12.02 47.16
CA ASP A 2 -9.25 -12.36 45.83
C ASP A 2 -8.08 -12.57 44.88
N ARG A 3 -7.99 -13.78 44.31
CA ARG A 3 -7.06 -14.05 43.21
C ARG A 3 -7.42 -13.08 42.08
N PRO A 4 -6.46 -12.33 41.51
CA PRO A 4 -6.75 -11.51 40.34
C PRO A 4 -7.29 -12.43 39.24
N ALA A 5 -8.46 -12.07 38.70
CA ALA A 5 -9.10 -12.81 37.63
C ALA A 5 -8.10 -13.01 36.49
N VAL A 6 -7.80 -14.26 36.16
CA VAL A 6 -6.94 -14.60 35.01
C VAL A 6 -7.55 -13.92 33.79
N PRO A 7 -6.84 -13.02 33.08
CA PRO A 7 -7.39 -12.36 31.92
C PRO A 7 -7.80 -13.41 30.89
N ALA A 8 -9.10 -13.50 30.60
CA ALA A 8 -9.61 -14.46 29.64
C ALA A 8 -8.89 -14.33 28.29
N ALA A 9 -8.46 -15.45 27.71
CA ALA A 9 -7.72 -15.48 26.45
C ALA A 9 -8.49 -14.78 25.31
N LEU A 10 -7.77 -14.20 24.35
CA LEU A 10 -8.38 -13.61 23.15
C LEU A 10 -9.04 -14.71 22.31
N THR A 11 -10.36 -14.87 22.47
CA THR A 11 -11.17 -15.78 21.66
C THR A 11 -11.53 -15.15 20.31
N PRO A 12 -11.75 -15.97 19.26
CA PRO A 12 -12.24 -15.49 17.98
C PRO A 12 -13.62 -14.82 18.09
N VAL A 13 -13.80 -13.77 17.29
CA VAL A 13 -15.03 -12.95 17.17
C VAL A 13 -16.27 -13.81 16.92
N ALA A 14 -17.32 -13.61 17.72
CA ALA A 14 -18.66 -14.13 17.46
C ALA A 14 -19.28 -13.45 16.22
N ASN A 15 -20.19 -14.11 15.50
CA ASN A 15 -20.64 -13.63 14.17
C ASN A 15 -21.41 -12.29 14.22
N ASP A 16 -21.95 -11.93 15.37
CA ASP A 16 -22.76 -10.76 15.71
C ASP A 16 -21.97 -9.46 15.91
N GLU A 17 -20.67 -9.51 16.25
CA GLU A 17 -19.83 -8.32 16.44
C GLU A 17 -19.09 -7.87 15.16
N ARG A 18 -19.42 -8.40 13.99
CA ARG A 18 -18.67 -8.15 12.74
C ARG A 18 -19.17 -6.91 12.01
N ILE A 19 -18.21 -6.07 11.58
CA ILE A 19 -18.49 -4.91 10.74
C ILE A 19 -18.64 -5.37 9.29
N GLN A 20 -19.86 -5.67 8.86
CA GLN A 20 -20.17 -6.19 7.51
C GLN A 20 -19.60 -5.29 6.40
N SER A 21 -19.65 -3.96 6.58
CA SER A 21 -19.10 -3.01 5.59
C SER A 21 -17.62 -3.22 5.32
N LEU A 22 -16.81 -3.60 6.32
CA LEU A 22 -15.40 -3.94 6.11
C LEU A 22 -15.21 -5.20 5.28
N ASP A 23 -16.05 -6.21 5.49
CA ASP A 23 -15.95 -7.47 4.76
C ASP A 23 -16.37 -7.29 3.29
N VAL A 24 -17.41 -6.50 3.01
CA VAL A 24 -17.82 -6.15 1.63
C VAL A 24 -16.73 -5.34 0.92
N VAL A 25 -16.17 -4.31 1.57
CA VAL A 25 -15.11 -3.49 0.99
C VAL A 25 -13.83 -4.32 0.76
N ARG A 26 -13.50 -5.28 1.62
CA ARG A 26 -12.42 -6.26 1.37
C ARG A 26 -12.69 -7.11 0.15
N GLY A 27 -13.90 -7.66 0.02
CA GLY A 27 -14.30 -8.46 -1.14
C GLY A 27 -14.18 -7.68 -2.44
N PHE A 28 -14.65 -6.43 -2.46
CA PHE A 28 -14.46 -5.51 -3.58
C PHE A 28 -12.98 -5.26 -3.86
N ALA A 29 -12.18 -5.01 -2.83
CA ALA A 29 -10.76 -4.74 -2.97
C ALA A 29 -10.01 -5.93 -3.61
N LEU A 30 -10.35 -7.17 -3.23
CA LEU A 30 -9.73 -8.39 -3.78
C LEU A 30 -9.99 -8.56 -5.28
N ILE A 31 -11.16 -8.19 -5.78
CA ILE A 31 -11.45 -8.26 -7.23
C ILE A 31 -10.51 -7.31 -7.98
N GLY A 32 -10.33 -6.07 -7.50
CA GLY A 32 -9.43 -5.15 -8.17
C GLY A 32 -7.95 -5.48 -8.00
N ILE A 33 -7.56 -6.12 -6.89
CA ILE A 33 -6.21 -6.71 -6.75
C ILE A 33 -6.00 -7.80 -7.81
N LEU A 34 -6.97 -8.68 -8.02
CA LEU A 34 -6.91 -9.70 -9.07
C LEU A 34 -6.81 -9.07 -10.48
N LEU A 35 -7.61 -8.03 -10.76
CA LEU A 35 -7.57 -7.29 -12.03
C LEU A 35 -6.21 -6.66 -12.33
N MET A 36 -5.52 -6.10 -11.34
CA MET A 36 -4.18 -5.52 -11.56
C MET A 36 -3.09 -6.60 -11.59
N ASN A 37 -3.21 -7.65 -10.78
CA ASN A 37 -2.15 -8.65 -10.63
C ASN A 37 -2.08 -9.61 -11.82
N VAL A 38 -3.18 -9.85 -12.55
CA VAL A 38 -3.16 -10.73 -13.74
C VAL A 38 -2.07 -10.31 -14.74
N GLU A 39 -1.76 -9.03 -14.81
CA GLU A 39 -0.70 -8.50 -15.66
C GLU A 39 0.69 -8.98 -15.25
N PHE A 40 0.94 -9.15 -13.95
CA PHE A 40 2.21 -9.65 -13.44
C PHE A 40 2.40 -11.15 -13.71
N PHE A 41 1.32 -11.90 -13.93
CA PHE A 41 1.40 -13.31 -14.35
C PHE A 41 1.58 -13.48 -15.86
N ASN A 42 1.27 -12.43 -16.63
CA ASN A 42 1.31 -12.46 -18.09
C ASN A 42 2.52 -11.70 -18.68
N ARG A 43 3.38 -11.11 -17.84
CA ARG A 43 4.54 -10.30 -18.23
C ARG A 43 5.67 -10.45 -17.24
N ALA A 44 6.91 -10.26 -17.72
CA ALA A 44 8.08 -10.20 -16.84
C ALA A 44 7.96 -9.03 -15.86
N THR A 45 8.29 -9.26 -14.60
CA THR A 45 8.21 -8.25 -13.54
C THR A 45 9.09 -7.03 -13.83
N ALA A 46 10.26 -7.25 -14.43
CA ALA A 46 11.14 -6.16 -14.86
C ALA A 46 10.52 -5.25 -15.94
N SER A 47 9.51 -5.73 -16.68
CA SER A 47 8.79 -4.95 -17.68
C SER A 47 7.66 -4.08 -17.10
N LEU A 48 7.33 -4.26 -15.82
CA LEU A 48 6.28 -3.50 -15.16
C LEU A 48 6.75 -2.07 -14.86
N GLY A 49 5.78 -1.16 -14.74
CA GLY A 49 6.06 0.26 -14.53
C GLY A 49 6.29 1.06 -15.82
N SER A 50 6.41 0.44 -16.99
CA SER A 50 6.53 1.17 -18.28
C SER A 50 5.18 1.67 -18.85
N GLY A 51 4.12 1.67 -18.05
CA GLY A 51 2.77 2.01 -18.49
C GLY A 51 2.08 0.90 -19.30
N MET A 52 1.08 1.30 -20.08
CA MET A 52 0.36 0.39 -20.98
C MET A 52 1.32 -0.14 -22.06
N GLN A 53 1.11 -1.39 -22.49
CA GLN A 53 1.87 -1.93 -23.62
C GLN A 53 1.62 -1.12 -24.89
N GLY A 54 2.68 -0.89 -25.67
CA GLY A 54 2.58 -0.28 -26.98
C GLY A 54 1.88 -1.21 -27.99
N GLY A 55 1.27 -0.64 -29.02
CA GLY A 55 0.64 -1.41 -30.11
C GLY A 55 -0.73 -2.03 -29.77
N LEU A 56 -1.31 -1.72 -28.61
CA LEU A 56 -2.67 -2.15 -28.28
C LEU A 56 -3.70 -1.42 -29.16
N THR A 57 -4.61 -2.18 -29.76
CA THR A 57 -5.71 -1.64 -30.59
C THR A 57 -7.07 -2.21 -30.16
N GLY A 58 -8.15 -1.55 -30.59
CA GLY A 58 -9.52 -2.00 -30.35
C GLY A 58 -9.86 -2.19 -28.86
N ALA A 59 -10.52 -3.29 -28.54
CA ALA A 59 -10.97 -3.59 -27.18
C ALA A 59 -9.80 -3.84 -26.19
N ASN A 60 -8.67 -4.38 -26.64
CA ASN A 60 -7.50 -4.58 -25.78
C ASN A 60 -6.92 -3.26 -25.25
N PHE A 61 -6.97 -2.20 -26.07
CA PHE A 61 -6.58 -0.85 -25.65
C PHE A 61 -7.52 -0.31 -24.57
N TRP A 62 -8.83 -0.32 -24.82
CA TRP A 62 -9.81 0.25 -23.89
C TRP A 62 -9.86 -0.47 -22.54
N VAL A 63 -9.71 -1.79 -22.54
CA VAL A 63 -9.59 -2.56 -21.30
C VAL A 63 -8.30 -2.26 -20.57
N SER A 64 -7.17 -2.16 -21.27
CA SER A 64 -5.89 -1.76 -20.67
C SER A 64 -5.97 -0.36 -20.07
N TYR A 65 -6.60 0.57 -20.78
CA TYR A 65 -6.87 1.93 -20.32
C TYR A 65 -7.72 1.92 -19.05
N PHE A 66 -8.83 1.18 -19.06
CA PHE A 66 -9.70 1.06 -17.89
C PHE A 66 -8.92 0.55 -16.66
N VAL A 67 -8.17 -0.56 -16.81
CA VAL A 67 -7.38 -1.10 -15.70
C VAL A 67 -6.33 -0.10 -15.24
N GLN A 68 -5.61 0.56 -16.15
CA GLN A 68 -4.54 1.49 -15.82
C GLN A 68 -5.03 2.71 -14.99
N TYR A 69 -6.17 3.29 -15.34
CA TYR A 69 -6.65 4.52 -14.69
C TYR A 69 -7.60 4.28 -13.53
N PHE A 70 -8.47 3.26 -13.64
CA PHE A 70 -9.51 3.00 -12.64
C PHE A 70 -9.08 1.96 -11.60
N VAL A 71 -8.12 1.09 -11.90
CA VAL A 71 -7.73 -0.03 -11.03
C VAL A 71 -6.30 0.14 -10.49
N THR A 72 -5.31 0.23 -11.39
CA THR A 72 -3.89 0.27 -11.02
C THR A 72 -3.61 1.43 -10.06
N GLY A 73 -2.97 1.11 -8.93
CA GLY A 73 -2.69 2.09 -7.87
C GLY A 73 -3.72 2.15 -6.75
N LYS A 74 -5.01 1.94 -7.08
CA LYS A 74 -6.12 2.25 -6.18
C LYS A 74 -6.42 1.07 -5.28
N PHE A 75 -6.38 -0.15 -5.82
CA PHE A 75 -6.79 -1.32 -5.07
C PHE A 75 -5.76 -1.77 -4.01
N TRP A 76 -4.46 -1.66 -4.27
CA TRP A 76 -3.46 -1.84 -3.20
C TRP A 76 -3.55 -0.71 -2.16
N THR A 77 -3.96 0.51 -2.57
CA THR A 77 -4.19 1.60 -1.63
C THR A 77 -5.40 1.34 -0.72
N ILE A 78 -6.52 0.87 -1.28
CA ILE A 78 -7.69 0.42 -0.52
C ILE A 78 -7.30 -0.71 0.44
N PHE A 79 -6.54 -1.70 -0.03
CA PHE A 79 -6.10 -2.81 0.79
C PHE A 79 -5.21 -2.36 1.96
N SER A 80 -4.37 -1.33 1.76
CA SER A 80 -3.56 -0.73 2.82
C SER A 80 -4.43 -0.01 3.86
N LEU A 81 -5.42 0.77 3.40
CA LEU A 81 -6.40 1.40 4.30
C LEU A 81 -7.14 0.35 5.13
N LEU A 82 -7.59 -0.75 4.50
CA LEU A 82 -8.28 -1.86 5.15
C LEU A 82 -7.40 -2.62 6.15
N PHE A 83 -6.11 -2.72 5.88
CA PHE A 83 -5.15 -3.29 6.82
C PHE A 83 -5.04 -2.40 8.08
N GLY A 84 -4.91 -1.08 7.90
CA GLY A 84 -4.97 -0.11 9.00
C GLY A 84 -6.28 -0.15 9.80
N MET A 85 -7.42 -0.29 9.11
CA MET A 85 -8.71 -0.53 9.77
C MET A 85 -8.71 -1.85 10.56
N GLY A 86 -8.14 -2.93 10.00
CA GLY A 86 -8.02 -4.23 10.66
C GLY A 86 -7.14 -4.20 11.92
N PHE A 87 -6.05 -3.43 11.90
CA PHE A 87 -5.23 -3.12 13.07
C PHE A 87 -6.07 -2.44 14.15
N ALA A 88 -6.76 -1.35 13.79
CA ALA A 88 -7.56 -0.56 14.72
C ALA A 88 -8.72 -1.36 15.34
N VAL A 89 -9.41 -2.20 14.56
CA VAL A 89 -10.44 -3.09 15.09
C VAL A 89 -9.87 -4.03 16.16
N MET A 90 -8.70 -4.62 15.91
CA MET A 90 -8.06 -5.50 16.89
C MET A 90 -7.58 -4.75 18.13
N LEU A 91 -7.01 -3.55 17.95
CA LEU A 91 -6.55 -2.70 19.05
C LEU A 91 -7.72 -2.26 19.93
N THR A 92 -8.76 -1.65 19.35
CA THR A 92 -9.92 -1.16 20.10
C THR A 92 -10.65 -2.29 20.83
N ARG A 93 -10.69 -3.50 20.26
CA ARG A 93 -11.25 -4.67 20.96
C ARG A 93 -10.39 -5.13 22.12
N ALA A 94 -9.06 -5.17 21.95
CA ALA A 94 -8.16 -5.50 23.05
C ALA A 94 -8.27 -4.48 24.19
N GLU A 95 -8.36 -3.18 23.87
CA GLU A 95 -8.60 -2.10 24.82
C GLU A 95 -9.95 -2.26 25.55
N ARG A 96 -11.06 -2.45 24.81
CA ARG A 96 -12.40 -2.66 25.39
C ARG A 96 -12.47 -3.90 26.31
N ALA A 97 -11.72 -4.95 25.98
CA ALA A 97 -11.66 -6.18 26.76
C ALA A 97 -10.61 -6.17 27.89
N GLY A 98 -9.83 -5.10 28.05
CA GLY A 98 -8.74 -5.03 29.03
C GLY A 98 -7.61 -6.04 28.79
N ARG A 99 -7.38 -6.45 27.53
CA ARG A 99 -6.43 -7.53 27.16
C ARG A 99 -5.15 -6.97 26.56
N SER A 100 -4.07 -7.75 26.65
CA SER A 100 -2.82 -7.41 25.97
C SER A 100 -2.98 -7.44 24.44
N PHE A 101 -2.52 -6.39 23.77
CA PHE A 101 -2.60 -6.26 22.31
C PHE A 101 -1.29 -6.62 21.60
N LEU A 102 -0.16 -6.19 22.16
CA LEU A 102 1.11 -6.15 21.44
C LEU A 102 1.62 -7.54 21.06
N VAL A 103 1.63 -8.49 22.00
CA VAL A 103 2.17 -9.84 21.75
C VAL A 103 1.34 -10.62 20.71
N PRO A 104 0.00 -10.72 20.82
CA PRO A 104 -0.80 -11.35 19.77
C PRO A 104 -0.60 -10.68 18.40
N TYR A 105 -0.53 -9.35 18.37
CA TYR A 105 -0.36 -8.63 17.12
C TYR A 105 1.04 -8.82 16.50
N MET A 106 2.10 -8.89 17.29
CA MET A 106 3.45 -9.23 16.81
C MET A 106 3.49 -10.64 16.19
N ARG A 107 2.85 -11.64 16.83
CA ARG A 107 2.72 -13.00 16.26
C ARG A 107 1.97 -12.98 14.93
N ARG A 108 0.89 -12.19 14.86
CA ARG A 108 0.09 -12.00 13.65
C ARG A 108 0.91 -11.44 12.49
N ILE A 109 1.73 -10.42 12.76
CA ILE A 109 2.61 -9.80 11.76
C ILE A 109 3.73 -10.77 11.36
N ALA A 110 4.35 -11.48 12.30
CA ALA A 110 5.38 -12.46 12.00
C ALA A 110 4.85 -13.59 11.11
N ALA A 111 3.65 -14.12 11.41
CA ALA A 111 2.98 -15.08 10.56
C ALA A 111 2.69 -14.52 9.16
N LEU A 112 2.26 -13.26 9.08
CA LEU A 112 2.03 -12.58 7.80
C LEU A 112 3.33 -12.42 6.99
N ALA A 113 4.45 -12.11 7.64
CA ALA A 113 5.76 -12.03 6.99
C ALA A 113 6.18 -13.40 6.43
N VAL A 114 6.00 -14.47 7.21
CA VAL A 114 6.30 -15.84 6.74
C VAL A 114 5.42 -16.22 5.56
N PHE A 115 4.11 -15.98 5.64
CA PHE A 115 3.21 -16.24 4.51
C PHE A 115 3.57 -15.42 3.28
N GLY A 116 3.93 -14.14 3.45
CA GLY A 116 4.37 -13.29 2.34
C GLY A 116 5.66 -13.77 1.70
N ALA A 117 6.66 -14.14 2.49
CA ALA A 117 7.92 -14.68 1.98
C ALA A 117 7.70 -16.00 1.21
N LEU A 118 6.92 -16.94 1.77
CA LEU A 118 6.57 -18.18 1.08
C LEU A 118 5.77 -17.91 -0.20
N HIS A 119 4.78 -17.02 -0.13
CA HIS A 119 3.98 -16.64 -1.28
C HIS A 119 4.83 -16.00 -2.39
N HIS A 120 5.77 -15.12 -2.03
CA HIS A 120 6.71 -14.51 -2.98
C HIS A 120 7.57 -15.56 -3.68
N ILE A 121 8.20 -16.43 -2.89
CA ILE A 121 9.17 -17.42 -3.39
C ILE A 121 8.47 -18.49 -4.23
N PHE A 122 7.37 -19.05 -3.74
CA PHE A 122 6.74 -20.21 -4.37
C PHE A 122 5.72 -19.85 -5.45
N LEU A 123 5.00 -18.73 -5.32
CA LEU A 123 3.84 -18.46 -6.17
C LEU A 123 3.98 -17.19 -7.01
N PHE A 124 4.31 -16.06 -6.37
CA PHE A 124 4.15 -14.77 -7.01
C PHE A 124 5.06 -13.67 -6.47
N ALA A 125 6.01 -13.20 -7.29
CA ALA A 125 6.96 -12.15 -6.91
C ALA A 125 6.31 -10.79 -6.58
N GLY A 126 5.09 -10.52 -7.03
CA GLY A 126 4.35 -9.30 -6.67
C GLY A 126 3.59 -9.37 -5.33
N ASP A 127 4.06 -10.21 -4.40
CA ASP A 127 3.47 -10.32 -3.06
C ASP A 127 3.41 -8.98 -2.32
N ILE A 128 2.28 -8.72 -1.67
CA ILE A 128 2.09 -7.52 -0.83
C ILE A 128 2.06 -7.85 0.68
N LEU A 129 1.93 -9.14 1.04
CA LEU A 129 1.79 -9.57 2.43
C LEU A 129 3.07 -9.28 3.23
N PHE A 130 4.24 -9.55 2.65
CA PHE A 130 5.53 -9.26 3.28
C PHE A 130 5.70 -7.75 3.48
N SER A 131 5.43 -6.93 2.46
CA SER A 131 5.44 -5.46 2.55
C SER A 131 4.53 -4.95 3.66
N TYR A 132 3.35 -5.55 3.81
CA TYR A 132 2.40 -5.18 4.84
C TYR A 132 2.86 -5.59 6.23
N ALA A 133 3.57 -6.70 6.36
CA ALA A 133 4.18 -7.09 7.62
C ALA A 133 5.29 -6.11 8.05
N VAL A 134 6.12 -5.66 7.11
CA VAL A 134 7.14 -4.61 7.34
C VAL A 134 6.45 -3.29 7.75
N ALA A 135 5.43 -2.86 7.01
CA ALA A 135 4.67 -1.65 7.33
C ALA A 135 3.93 -1.73 8.68
N ALA A 136 3.38 -2.90 9.03
CA ALA A 136 2.74 -3.12 10.32
C ALA A 136 3.74 -3.05 11.48
N THR A 137 4.98 -3.51 11.25
CA THR A 137 6.09 -3.39 12.19
C THR A 137 6.50 -1.93 12.34
N ALA A 138 6.63 -1.19 11.23
CA ALA A 138 6.88 0.25 11.23
C ALA A 138 5.79 1.01 12.01
N LEU A 139 4.52 0.65 11.83
CA LEU A 139 3.40 1.22 12.58
C LEU A 139 3.55 0.97 14.10
N LEU A 140 4.00 -0.22 14.52
CA LEU A 140 4.28 -0.50 15.93
C LEU A 140 5.44 0.33 16.48
N ILE A 141 6.50 0.54 15.69
CA ILE A 141 7.61 1.44 16.07
C ILE A 141 7.08 2.87 16.26
N VAL A 142 6.26 3.34 15.32
CA VAL A 142 5.66 4.68 15.35
C VAL A 142 4.76 4.87 16.58
N LEU A 143 3.94 3.88 16.93
CA LEU A 143 2.98 3.98 18.04
C LEU A 143 3.60 3.66 19.42
N TYR A 144 4.47 2.66 19.50
CA TYR A 144 4.93 2.08 20.79
C TYR A 144 6.46 2.06 20.96
N GLY A 145 7.25 2.35 19.93
CA GLY A 145 8.71 2.23 19.97
C GLY A 145 9.36 3.20 20.96
N ARG A 146 10.25 2.73 21.85
CA ARG A 146 10.96 3.60 22.79
C ARG A 146 12.18 4.23 22.12
N ALA A 147 12.41 5.53 22.33
CA ALA A 147 13.46 6.29 21.66
C ALA A 147 14.85 5.65 21.75
N LYS A 148 15.26 5.16 22.94
CA LYS A 148 16.56 4.51 23.13
C LYS A 148 16.77 3.27 22.25
N TRP A 149 15.72 2.48 22.01
CA TRP A 149 15.80 1.27 21.18
C TRP A 149 15.78 1.61 19.69
N ILE A 150 15.05 2.66 19.31
CA ILE A 150 15.07 3.18 17.93
C ILE A 150 16.48 3.71 17.60
N LEU A 151 17.08 4.51 18.49
CA LEU A 151 18.44 5.03 18.30
C LEU A 151 19.49 3.91 18.27
N LEU A 152 19.38 2.92 19.17
CA LEU A 152 20.26 1.75 19.14
C LEU A 152 20.14 0.98 17.82
N ALA A 153 18.92 0.75 17.32
CA ALA A 153 18.71 0.07 16.05
C ALA A 153 19.33 0.84 14.87
N ILE A 154 19.20 2.17 14.85
CA ILE A 154 19.83 3.04 13.84
C ILE A 154 21.35 2.91 13.91
N LEU A 155 21.95 3.00 15.11
CA LEU A 155 23.40 2.87 15.29
C LEU A 155 23.92 1.51 14.86
N LEU A 156 23.24 0.41 15.24
CA LEU A 156 23.64 -0.94 14.85
C LEU A 156 23.54 -1.17 13.35
N CYS A 157 22.46 -0.70 12.70
CA CYS A 157 22.30 -0.84 11.26
C CYS A 157 23.30 0.05 10.49
N ALA A 158 23.49 1.30 10.91
CA ALA A 158 24.46 2.19 10.29
C ALA A 158 25.89 1.67 10.47
N GLY A 159 26.24 1.15 11.65
CA GLY A 159 27.54 0.53 11.90
C GLY A 159 27.76 -0.73 11.06
N GLY A 160 26.75 -1.61 10.98
CA GLY A 160 26.80 -2.81 10.15
C GLY A 160 26.88 -2.52 8.65
N GLY A 161 26.37 -1.37 8.20
CA GLY A 161 26.45 -0.94 6.80
C GLY A 161 27.88 -0.76 6.26
N PHE A 162 28.86 -0.55 7.15
CA PHE A 162 30.28 -0.49 6.76
C PHE A 162 30.91 -1.87 6.52
N ILE A 163 30.20 -2.97 6.84
CA ILE A 163 30.66 -4.32 6.54
C ILE A 163 30.48 -4.58 5.03
N PRO A 164 31.54 -5.02 4.31
CA PRO A 164 31.43 -5.32 2.89
C PRO A 164 30.28 -6.30 2.57
N GLY A 165 29.40 -5.91 1.65
CA GLY A 165 28.21 -6.69 1.27
C GLY A 165 26.98 -6.49 2.18
N MET A 166 27.05 -5.58 3.16
CA MET A 166 25.95 -5.26 4.08
C MET A 166 25.47 -3.80 3.98
N ASP A 167 25.78 -3.12 2.88
CA ASP A 167 25.40 -1.74 2.57
C ASP A 167 23.88 -1.51 2.62
N TRP A 168 23.07 -2.54 2.35
CA TRP A 168 21.61 -2.52 2.51
C TRP A 168 21.15 -2.14 3.93
N LEU A 169 21.99 -2.34 4.96
CA LEU A 169 21.70 -1.90 6.32
C LEU A 169 21.62 -0.38 6.48
N PHE A 170 22.28 0.40 5.62
CA PHE A 170 22.10 1.86 5.60
C PHE A 170 20.66 2.24 5.22
N GLY A 171 20.06 1.53 4.27
CA GLY A 171 18.67 1.71 3.88
C GLY A 171 17.71 1.43 5.05
N ILE A 172 17.98 0.37 5.81
CA ILE A 172 17.22 0.04 7.03
C ILE A 172 17.40 1.12 8.09
N ALA A 173 18.65 1.57 8.34
CA ALA A 173 18.93 2.64 9.29
C ALA A 173 18.15 3.93 8.94
N GLY A 174 18.14 4.31 7.66
CA GLY A 174 17.38 5.45 7.15
C GLY A 174 15.87 5.30 7.37
N GLY A 175 15.32 4.12 7.11
CA GLY A 175 13.90 3.83 7.35
C GLY A 175 13.51 3.85 8.83
N VAL A 176 14.32 3.23 9.70
CA VAL A 176 14.09 3.27 11.16
C VAL A 176 14.22 4.68 11.70
N ALA A 177 15.17 5.48 11.20
CA ALA A 177 15.29 6.90 11.52
C ALA A 177 14.04 7.68 11.12
N PHE A 178 13.54 7.47 9.89
CA PHE A 178 12.29 8.07 9.43
C PHE A 178 11.11 7.70 10.34
N PHE A 179 10.93 6.41 10.66
CA PHE A 179 9.87 5.97 11.58
C PHE A 179 10.07 6.55 12.98
N GLY A 180 11.30 6.73 13.45
CA GLY A 180 11.63 7.40 14.70
C GLY A 180 11.18 8.86 14.73
N VAL A 181 11.42 9.60 13.64
CA VAL A 181 10.94 10.98 13.48
C VAL A 181 9.41 11.02 13.45
N VAL A 182 8.76 10.12 12.71
CA VAL A 182 7.29 10.02 12.70
C VAL A 182 6.74 9.64 14.07
N ALA A 183 7.42 8.77 14.82
CA ALA A 183 7.05 8.40 16.18
C ALA A 183 7.18 9.59 17.15
N TRP A 184 8.23 10.40 16.99
CA TRP A 184 8.42 11.63 17.75
C TRP A 184 7.34 12.65 17.39
N TRP A 185 6.95 12.72 16.12
CA TRP A 185 5.87 13.60 15.66
C TRP A 185 4.49 13.19 16.18
N LEU A 186 4.13 11.91 16.10
CA LEU A 186 2.85 11.36 16.54
C LEU A 186 2.72 11.26 18.06
N ARG A 187 3.81 11.45 18.82
CA ARG A 187 3.78 11.38 20.29
C ARG A 187 4.29 12.64 20.98
N GLY A 188 4.89 13.55 20.24
CA GLY A 188 5.41 14.81 20.74
C GLY A 188 4.28 15.70 21.25
N GLU A 189 4.19 15.85 22.57
CA GLU A 189 3.21 16.72 23.23
C GLU A 189 3.79 18.08 23.62
N GLN A 190 5.03 18.37 23.23
CA GLN A 190 5.68 19.64 23.54
C GLN A 190 4.98 20.78 22.79
N ARG A 191 4.54 21.77 23.57
CA ARG A 191 3.84 22.97 23.08
C ARG A 191 4.75 24.19 23.12
N MET A 192 4.62 25.04 22.12
CA MET A 192 5.23 26.36 22.15
C MET A 192 4.43 27.29 23.06
N LYS A 193 5.04 27.82 24.13
CA LYS A 193 4.34 28.72 25.08
C LYS A 193 3.92 30.07 24.47
N ARG A 194 4.63 30.56 23.45
CA ARG A 194 4.43 31.91 22.86
C ARG A 194 3.56 31.95 21.60
N LEU A 195 3.26 30.82 20.95
CA LEU A 195 2.69 30.78 19.59
C LEU A 195 1.36 30.01 19.53
N GLY A 196 0.52 30.18 20.56
CA GLY A 196 -0.70 29.41 20.73
C GLY A 196 -0.41 27.92 20.94
N LYS A 197 -1.44 27.11 21.17
CA LYS A 197 -1.36 25.70 21.58
C LYS A 197 -0.75 24.74 20.51
N ALA A 198 0.02 25.23 19.54
CA ALA A 198 0.58 24.45 18.44
C ALA A 198 1.77 23.57 18.90
N PRO A 199 1.92 22.35 18.33
CA PRO A 199 3.07 21.49 18.59
C PRO A 199 4.36 22.11 18.03
N VAL A 200 5.48 21.90 18.73
CA VAL A 200 6.82 22.39 18.31
C VAL A 200 7.18 21.93 16.89
N ILE A 201 6.88 20.68 16.55
CA ILE A 201 7.18 20.12 15.23
C ILE A 201 6.41 20.80 14.10
N ALA A 202 5.14 21.16 14.31
CA ALA A 202 4.36 21.89 13.32
C ALA A 202 5.01 23.25 13.00
N PHE A 203 5.48 23.94 14.05
CA PHE A 203 6.20 25.21 13.91
C PHE A 203 7.52 25.04 13.14
N ILE A 204 8.34 24.03 13.49
CA ILE A 204 9.59 23.75 12.77
C ILE A 204 9.33 23.50 11.29
N MET A 205 8.32 22.68 10.96
CA MET A 205 7.98 22.38 9.56
C MET A 205 7.51 23.61 8.81
N MET A 206 6.68 24.46 9.41
CA MET A 206 6.26 25.72 8.81
C MET A 206 7.44 26.67 8.61
N LEU A 207 8.32 26.82 9.62
CA LEU A 207 9.49 27.69 9.54
C LEU A 207 10.45 27.24 8.44
N VAL A 208 10.85 25.96 8.46
CA VAL A 208 11.72 25.38 7.43
C VAL A 208 11.05 25.47 6.06
N GLY A 209 9.74 25.25 5.99
CA GLY A 209 8.99 25.36 4.75
C GLY A 209 8.95 26.79 4.19
N VAL A 210 8.75 27.80 5.02
CA VAL A 210 8.82 29.22 4.63
C VAL A 210 10.24 29.58 4.17
N LEU A 211 11.27 29.17 4.92
CA LEU A 211 12.67 29.40 4.54
C LEU A 211 13.02 28.72 3.21
N ALA A 212 12.57 27.49 2.98
CA ALA A 212 12.78 26.79 1.71
C ALA A 212 12.03 27.48 0.55
N THR A 213 10.82 27.99 0.79
CA THR A 213 10.05 28.74 -0.20
C THR A 213 10.74 30.06 -0.57
N ILE A 214 11.18 30.83 0.44
CA ILE A 214 11.91 32.08 0.24
C ILE A 214 13.26 31.82 -0.43
N GLY A 215 14.04 30.87 0.07
CA GLY A 215 15.33 30.50 -0.52
C GLY A 215 15.17 30.06 -1.98
N GLY A 216 14.13 29.27 -2.26
CA GLY A 216 13.74 28.91 -3.62
C GLY A 216 13.39 30.13 -4.49
N ALA A 217 12.59 31.07 -3.99
CA ALA A 217 12.29 32.32 -4.71
C ALA A 217 13.56 33.14 -4.98
N VAL A 218 14.49 33.22 -4.01
CA VAL A 218 15.78 33.91 -4.17
C VAL A 218 16.64 33.25 -5.25
N THR A 219 16.60 31.92 -5.39
CA THR A 219 17.36 31.25 -6.46
C THR A 219 16.95 31.69 -7.87
N TRP A 220 15.74 32.21 -8.08
CA TRP A 220 15.34 32.80 -9.38
C TRP A 220 16.13 34.06 -9.74
N PHE A 221 16.66 34.77 -8.73
CA PHE A 221 17.47 35.97 -8.91
C PHE A 221 18.98 35.67 -8.90
N LEU A 222 19.39 34.42 -8.67
CA LEU A 222 20.79 33.99 -8.65
C LEU A 222 21.15 33.25 -9.96
N PRO A 223 21.92 33.88 -10.87
CA PRO A 223 22.21 33.32 -12.20
C PRO A 223 22.92 31.96 -12.15
N ALA A 224 23.74 31.73 -11.12
CA ALA A 224 24.56 30.53 -10.96
C ALA A 224 23.79 29.30 -10.42
N THR A 225 22.51 29.46 -10.03
CA THR A 225 21.75 28.32 -9.48
C THR A 225 21.16 27.45 -10.59
N PRO A 226 21.27 26.11 -10.49
CA PRO A 226 20.66 25.20 -11.45
C PRO A 226 19.14 25.41 -11.52
N PRO A 227 18.52 25.43 -12.73
CA PRO A 227 17.07 25.60 -12.89
C PRO A 227 16.23 24.61 -12.06
N GLN A 228 16.74 23.39 -11.85
CA GLN A 228 16.08 22.36 -11.06
C GLN A 228 15.93 22.73 -9.57
N ALA A 229 16.94 23.43 -9.02
CA ALA A 229 16.92 23.89 -7.63
C ALA A 229 15.86 24.99 -7.42
N ARG A 230 15.57 25.77 -8.47
CA ARG A 230 14.59 26.86 -8.46
C ARG A 230 13.15 26.37 -8.30
N PHE A 231 12.87 25.13 -8.69
CA PHE A 231 11.58 24.47 -8.50
C PHE A 231 11.53 23.53 -7.28
N GLY A 232 12.64 22.85 -7.00
CA GLY A 232 12.71 21.88 -5.88
C GLY A 232 12.54 22.53 -4.51
N LEU A 233 13.18 23.68 -4.27
CA LEU A 233 13.14 24.40 -2.99
C LEU A 233 11.74 24.95 -2.65
N PRO A 234 11.03 25.65 -3.55
CA PRO A 234 9.65 26.07 -3.29
C PRO A 234 8.68 24.91 -3.10
N MET A 235 8.85 23.80 -3.85
CA MET A 235 8.01 22.61 -3.69
C MET A 235 8.20 21.94 -2.33
N LEU A 236 9.46 21.79 -1.88
CA LEU A 236 9.77 21.34 -0.52
C LEU A 236 9.14 22.28 0.52
N GLY A 237 9.21 23.58 0.27
CA GLY A 237 8.60 24.61 1.10
C GLY A 237 7.09 24.44 1.26
N ILE A 238 6.37 24.35 0.14
CA ILE A 238 4.92 24.12 0.09
C ILE A 238 4.54 22.80 0.79
N ALA A 239 5.30 21.73 0.54
CA ALA A 239 5.05 20.43 1.15
C ALA A 239 5.19 20.50 2.67
N LEU A 240 6.25 21.13 3.19
CA LEU A 240 6.49 21.30 4.63
C LEU A 240 5.49 22.25 5.30
N ILE A 241 5.10 23.34 4.63
CA ILE A 241 4.05 24.26 5.11
C ILE A 241 2.71 23.52 5.21
N THR A 242 2.29 22.81 4.16
CA THR A 242 1.07 22.00 4.15
C THR A 242 1.08 20.98 5.29
N LEU A 243 2.23 20.37 5.52
CA LEU A 243 2.41 19.38 6.57
C LEU A 243 2.36 19.99 7.99
N GLY A 244 2.98 21.16 8.15
CA GLY A 244 2.90 21.96 9.36
C GLY A 244 1.47 22.41 9.66
N THR A 245 0.74 22.92 8.67
CA THR A 245 -0.65 23.40 8.84
C THR A 245 -1.59 22.27 9.24
N LEU A 246 -1.51 21.09 8.60
CA LEU A 246 -2.27 19.90 8.98
C LEU A 246 -2.01 19.47 10.43
N THR A 247 -0.83 19.80 10.97
CA THR A 247 -0.43 19.43 12.33
C THR A 247 -0.57 20.54 13.37
N THR A 248 -0.90 21.77 12.99
CA THR A 248 -1.25 22.84 13.96
C THR A 248 -2.44 22.45 14.85
N ARG A 249 -3.44 21.75 14.28
CA ARG A 249 -4.64 21.29 15.01
C ARG A 249 -4.43 19.99 15.79
N TYR A 250 -3.21 19.46 15.85
CA TYR A 250 -2.89 18.15 16.43
C TYR A 250 -3.38 17.93 17.87
N HIS A 251 -3.48 18.98 18.67
CA HIS A 251 -3.98 18.90 20.05
C HIS A 251 -5.49 19.14 20.21
N ALA A 252 -6.20 19.57 19.17
CA ALA A 252 -7.63 19.86 19.24
C ALA A 252 -8.47 18.57 19.44
N ASP A 253 -8.16 17.51 18.67
CA ASP A 253 -8.93 16.25 18.70
C ASP A 253 -7.98 15.04 18.73
N LYS A 254 -7.83 14.38 19.88
CA LYS A 254 -7.06 13.13 20.01
C LYS A 254 -7.42 12.06 18.97
N PRO A 255 -8.70 11.79 18.63
CA PRO A 255 -9.03 10.76 17.64
C PRO A 255 -8.64 11.16 16.21
N ALA A 256 -8.51 12.44 15.88
CA ALA A 256 -8.17 12.92 14.54
C ALA A 256 -6.66 12.90 14.23
N ARG A 257 -5.80 12.64 15.22
CA ARG A 257 -4.33 12.66 15.04
C ARG A 257 -3.83 11.73 13.92
N PRO A 258 -4.29 10.46 13.83
CA PRO A 258 -3.74 9.51 12.86
C PRO A 258 -3.98 9.92 11.40
N TRP A 259 -5.18 10.39 11.03
CA TRP A 259 -5.44 10.74 9.63
C TRP A 259 -4.71 11.99 9.18
N ARG A 260 -4.54 13.01 10.05
CA ARG A 260 -3.82 14.24 9.69
C ARG A 260 -2.35 13.95 9.38
N ILE A 261 -1.73 13.08 10.18
CA ILE A 261 -0.35 12.64 9.96
C ILE A 261 -0.28 11.70 8.76
N GLY A 262 -1.21 10.76 8.61
CA GLY A 262 -1.25 9.87 7.47
C GLY A 262 -1.42 10.61 6.13
N VAL A 263 -2.40 11.51 6.02
CA VAL A 263 -2.56 12.37 4.83
C VAL A 263 -1.31 13.22 4.62
N GLY A 264 -0.77 13.79 5.69
CA GLY A 264 0.43 14.59 5.64
C GLY A 264 1.65 13.85 5.05
N ILE A 265 1.98 12.68 5.59
CA ILE A 265 3.10 11.85 5.11
C ILE A 265 2.87 11.46 3.65
N TYR A 266 1.66 11.00 3.31
CA TYR A 266 1.32 10.59 1.94
C TYR A 266 1.46 11.74 0.95
N CYS A 267 0.86 12.89 1.25
CA CYS A 267 0.95 14.09 0.42
C CYS A 267 2.39 14.56 0.30
N PHE A 268 3.16 14.60 1.38
CA PHE A 268 4.57 15.00 1.31
C PHE A 268 5.39 14.09 0.39
N SER A 269 5.30 12.77 0.55
CA SER A 269 6.05 11.81 -0.29
C SER A 269 5.75 12.00 -1.78
N PHE A 270 4.48 12.15 -2.14
CA PHE A 270 4.10 12.22 -3.56
C PHE A 270 4.09 13.64 -4.13
N LEU A 271 3.98 14.69 -3.31
CA LEU A 271 4.25 16.06 -3.75
C LEU A 271 5.73 16.23 -4.10
N MET A 272 6.64 15.68 -3.29
CA MET A 272 8.07 15.69 -3.62
C MET A 272 8.36 14.92 -4.92
N MET A 273 7.74 13.74 -5.09
CA MET A 273 7.86 12.95 -6.32
C MET A 273 7.33 13.71 -7.55
N THR A 274 6.18 14.37 -7.41
CA THR A 274 5.54 15.16 -8.47
C THR A 274 6.36 16.41 -8.80
N GLY A 275 6.87 17.11 -7.78
CA GLY A 275 7.70 18.30 -7.93
C GLY A 275 9.05 17.98 -8.59
N ALA A 276 9.67 16.85 -8.25
CA ALA A 276 10.86 16.36 -8.94
C ALA A 276 10.57 16.07 -10.41
N GLY A 277 9.46 15.40 -10.71
CA GLY A 277 9.01 15.15 -12.09
C GLY A 277 8.70 16.43 -12.86
N ALA A 278 8.05 17.41 -12.23
CA ALA A 278 7.75 18.71 -12.84
C ALA A 278 9.04 19.49 -13.13
N SER A 279 10.01 19.45 -12.22
CA SER A 279 11.33 20.07 -12.41
C SER A 279 12.04 19.50 -13.63
N MET A 280 12.06 18.16 -13.78
CA MET A 280 12.66 17.49 -14.95
C MET A 280 11.91 17.78 -16.25
N TYR A 281 10.57 17.87 -16.19
CA TYR A 281 9.72 18.11 -17.36
C TYR A 281 9.80 19.55 -17.89
N PHE A 282 9.68 20.55 -17.01
CA PHE A 282 9.69 21.96 -17.41
C PHE A 282 11.09 22.54 -17.58
N PHE A 283 12.10 21.96 -16.92
CA PHE A 283 13.50 22.40 -16.98
C PHE A 283 14.44 21.23 -17.31
N PRO A 284 14.30 20.62 -18.50
CA PRO A 284 15.17 19.52 -18.89
C PRO A 284 16.63 19.97 -18.93
N GLU A 285 17.53 19.08 -18.52
CA GLU A 285 18.96 19.30 -18.69
C GLU A 285 19.30 19.38 -20.18
N LYS A 286 19.59 20.59 -20.65
CA LYS A 286 20.14 20.78 -21.99
C LYS A 286 21.61 20.34 -21.97
N PRO A 287 22.08 19.57 -22.95
CA PRO A 287 23.50 19.33 -23.11
C PRO A 287 24.22 20.69 -23.29
N PRO A 288 25.36 20.91 -22.63
CA PRO A 288 26.08 22.18 -22.75
C PRO A 288 26.51 22.42 -24.21
N VAL A 289 26.36 23.67 -24.68
CA VAL A 289 26.70 24.10 -26.06
C VAL A 289 28.20 23.94 -26.32
N VAL A 290 29.03 24.14 -25.29
CA VAL A 290 30.46 23.79 -25.26
C VAL A 290 30.72 23.07 -23.94
N ALA A 291 30.84 21.75 -23.99
CA ALA A 291 31.13 20.95 -22.79
C ALA A 291 32.61 21.13 -22.39
N THR A 292 32.89 21.46 -21.13
CA THR A 292 34.25 21.24 -20.61
C THR A 292 34.58 19.74 -20.68
N LYS A 293 35.87 19.38 -20.75
CA LYS A 293 36.28 17.96 -20.78
C LYS A 293 35.66 17.15 -19.61
N GLU A 294 35.52 17.78 -18.45
CA GLU A 294 34.91 17.16 -17.28
C GLU A 294 33.39 16.97 -17.42
N GLN A 295 32.67 17.96 -17.96
CA GLN A 295 31.23 17.84 -18.22
C GLN A 295 30.94 16.81 -19.31
N ALA A 296 31.73 16.79 -20.38
CA ALA A 296 31.63 15.77 -21.43
C ALA A 296 31.89 14.36 -20.88
N LYS A 297 32.85 14.23 -19.95
CA LYS A 297 33.14 12.97 -19.25
C LYS A 297 31.96 12.53 -18.38
N LYS A 298 31.45 13.38 -17.49
CA LYS A 298 30.27 13.09 -16.65
C LYS A 298 29.03 12.72 -17.48
N GLN A 299 28.83 13.42 -18.60
CA GLN A 299 27.74 13.16 -19.52
C GLN A 299 27.85 11.78 -20.16
N LYS A 300 29.05 11.41 -20.65
CA LYS A 300 29.31 10.09 -21.20
C LYS A 300 29.18 8.99 -20.15
N GLU A 301 29.64 9.23 -18.93
CA GLU A 301 29.49 8.30 -17.80
C GLU A 301 28.02 8.04 -17.48
N GLN A 302 27.19 9.09 -17.38
CA GLN A 302 25.75 8.95 -17.14
C GLN A 302 25.00 8.26 -18.30
N GLU A 303 25.36 8.56 -19.55
CA GLU A 303 24.79 7.87 -20.71
C GLU A 303 25.19 6.39 -20.75
N ALA A 304 26.46 6.10 -20.46
CA ALA A 304 26.96 4.73 -20.37
C ALA A 304 26.27 3.98 -19.23
N GLU A 305 26.08 4.60 -18.08
CA GLU A 305 25.34 4.03 -16.94
C GLU A 305 23.87 3.77 -17.28
N ARG A 306 23.18 4.74 -17.92
CA ARG A 306 21.79 4.54 -18.38
C ARG A 306 21.68 3.43 -19.41
N ALA A 307 22.58 3.40 -20.39
CA ALA A 307 22.62 2.35 -21.41
C ALA A 307 22.90 0.98 -20.78
N LYS A 308 23.79 0.91 -19.79
CA LYS A 308 24.05 -0.28 -18.99
C LYS A 308 22.78 -0.73 -18.25
N ASN A 309 22.12 0.17 -17.53
CA ASN A 309 20.89 -0.13 -16.78
C ASN A 309 19.74 -0.60 -17.70
N LEU A 310 19.60 0.00 -18.89
CA LEU A 310 18.62 -0.44 -19.90
C LEU A 310 18.93 -1.85 -20.41
N LYS A 311 20.19 -2.13 -20.74
CA LYS A 311 20.64 -3.47 -21.16
C LYS A 311 20.42 -4.51 -20.06
N GLU A 312 20.82 -4.21 -18.84
CA GLU A 312 20.60 -5.10 -17.68
C GLU A 312 19.10 -5.38 -17.45
N ARG A 313 18.25 -4.36 -17.62
CA ARG A 313 16.79 -4.52 -17.54
C ARG A 313 16.25 -5.40 -18.66
N GLU A 314 16.69 -5.21 -19.90
CA GLU A 314 16.28 -6.05 -21.04
C GLU A 314 16.74 -7.50 -20.87
N GLU A 315 17.97 -7.71 -20.40
CA GLU A 315 18.47 -9.04 -20.06
C GLU A 315 17.66 -9.68 -18.93
N ARG A 316 17.32 -8.93 -17.89
CA ARG A 316 16.46 -9.40 -16.80
C ARG A 316 15.08 -9.79 -17.32
N ILE A 317 14.47 -8.98 -18.19
CA ILE A 317 13.19 -9.30 -18.86
C ILE A 317 13.32 -10.62 -19.66
N LYS A 318 14.38 -10.79 -20.45
CA LYS A 318 14.61 -12.01 -21.24
C LYS A 318 14.81 -13.24 -20.35
N ARG A 319 15.61 -13.11 -19.28
CA ARG A 319 15.83 -14.18 -18.30
C ARG A 319 14.53 -14.57 -17.59
N GLU A 320 13.81 -13.60 -17.03
CA GLU A 320 12.52 -13.82 -16.37
C GLU A 320 11.51 -14.48 -17.31
N THR A 321 11.37 -13.95 -18.53
CA THR A 321 10.45 -14.52 -19.52
C THR A 321 10.82 -15.95 -19.86
N THR A 322 12.11 -16.26 -20.05
CA THR A 322 12.56 -17.63 -20.36
C THR A 322 12.26 -18.59 -19.22
N VAL A 323 12.58 -18.22 -17.97
CA VAL A 323 12.31 -19.05 -16.80
C VAL A 323 10.81 -19.26 -16.60
N LEU A 324 9.98 -18.23 -16.76
CA LEU A 324 8.54 -18.31 -16.51
C LEU A 324 7.75 -18.99 -17.64
N THR A 325 8.29 -19.05 -18.86
CA THR A 325 7.62 -19.67 -20.02
C THR A 325 8.14 -21.06 -20.37
N LYS A 326 9.43 -21.35 -20.13
CA LYS A 326 10.08 -22.62 -20.49
C LYS A 326 10.74 -23.34 -19.32
N GLY A 327 10.96 -22.64 -18.20
CA GLY A 327 11.61 -23.20 -17.02
C GLY A 327 10.69 -24.10 -16.20
N SER A 328 11.32 -24.91 -15.34
CA SER A 328 10.61 -25.73 -14.35
C SER A 328 10.08 -24.88 -13.19
N PHE A 329 9.19 -25.46 -12.37
CA PHE A 329 8.75 -24.82 -11.13
C PHE A 329 9.93 -24.49 -10.20
N SER A 330 10.92 -25.38 -10.09
CA SER A 330 12.13 -25.14 -9.30
C SER A 330 12.97 -23.97 -9.82
N ASP A 331 13.06 -23.79 -11.14
CA ASP A 331 13.77 -22.65 -11.72
C ASP A 331 13.10 -21.34 -11.36
N ALA A 332 11.76 -21.30 -11.43
CA ALA A 332 10.98 -20.14 -11.02
C ALA A 332 11.13 -19.84 -9.53
N VAL A 333 11.12 -20.88 -8.66
CA VAL A 333 11.34 -20.73 -7.22
C VAL A 333 12.73 -20.20 -6.91
N ASN A 334 13.77 -20.74 -7.54
CA ASN A 334 15.15 -20.29 -7.35
C ASN A 334 15.35 -18.83 -7.80
N MET A 335 14.73 -18.45 -8.92
CA MET A 335 14.73 -17.06 -9.39
C MET A 335 14.07 -16.12 -8.38
N ARG A 336 12.86 -16.46 -7.90
CA ARG A 336 12.13 -15.62 -6.95
C ARG A 336 12.78 -15.59 -5.56
N ALA A 337 13.42 -16.66 -5.13
CA ALA A 337 14.19 -16.67 -3.87
C ALA A 337 15.35 -15.67 -3.90
N LYS A 338 16.06 -15.57 -5.03
CA LYS A 338 17.11 -14.55 -5.22
C LYS A 338 16.51 -13.14 -5.26
N GLN A 339 15.45 -12.95 -6.04
CA GLN A 339 14.73 -11.67 -6.11
C GLN A 339 14.22 -11.22 -4.74
N PHE A 340 13.69 -12.15 -3.92
CA PHE A 340 13.21 -11.82 -2.58
C PHE A 340 14.30 -11.21 -1.70
N VAL A 341 15.51 -11.78 -1.73
CA VAL A 341 16.65 -11.28 -0.94
C VAL A 341 17.09 -9.90 -1.44
N GLU A 342 17.11 -9.71 -2.77
CA GLU A 342 17.46 -8.43 -3.40
C GLU A 342 16.42 -7.34 -3.11
N ASP A 343 15.13 -7.68 -3.13
CA ASP A 343 14.02 -6.73 -2.97
C ASP A 343 13.67 -6.46 -1.50
N ALA A 344 14.02 -7.37 -0.57
CA ALA A 344 13.65 -7.26 0.85
C ALA A 344 14.07 -5.95 1.52
N PRO A 345 15.30 -5.41 1.33
CA PRO A 345 15.69 -4.13 1.90
C PRO A 345 14.83 -2.95 1.41
N GLY A 346 14.40 -2.98 0.14
CA GLY A 346 13.55 -1.94 -0.47
C GLY A 346 12.16 -1.84 0.16
N GLN A 347 11.69 -2.89 0.83
CA GLN A 347 10.38 -2.94 1.49
C GLN A 347 10.24 -1.90 2.61
N VAL A 348 11.36 -1.48 3.23
CA VAL A 348 11.36 -0.44 4.26
C VAL A 348 10.98 0.93 3.67
N GLY A 349 11.47 1.24 2.46
CA GLY A 349 11.09 2.45 1.74
C GLY A 349 9.59 2.45 1.40
N PHE A 350 9.08 1.33 0.90
CA PHE A 350 7.66 1.20 0.59
C PHE A 350 6.77 1.25 1.85
N ALA A 351 7.23 0.71 2.98
CA ALA A 351 6.55 0.77 4.27
C ALA A 351 6.28 2.21 4.73
N THR A 352 7.14 3.18 4.39
CA THR A 352 6.92 4.61 4.67
C THR A 352 5.61 5.14 4.08
N VAL A 353 5.26 4.73 2.87
CA VAL A 353 3.98 5.10 2.25
C VAL A 353 2.84 4.32 2.90
N LEU A 354 3.04 3.04 3.17
CA LEU A 354 2.02 2.17 3.76
C LEU A 354 1.59 2.63 5.15
N ILE A 355 2.52 3.08 6.01
CA ILE A 355 2.15 3.59 7.35
C ILE A 355 1.19 4.77 7.27
N ALA A 356 1.33 5.60 6.24
CA ALA A 356 0.48 6.77 6.02
C ALA A 356 -0.98 6.33 5.82
N MET A 357 -1.18 5.33 4.96
CA MET A 357 -2.50 4.74 4.72
C MET A 357 -3.00 3.92 5.91
N PHE A 358 -2.13 3.22 6.63
CA PHE A 358 -2.52 2.47 7.83
C PHE A 358 -3.03 3.41 8.93
N LEU A 359 -2.42 4.59 9.09
CA LEU A 359 -2.88 5.62 10.02
C LEU A 359 -4.23 6.22 9.62
N ILE A 360 -4.46 6.47 8.33
CA ILE A 360 -5.77 6.91 7.81
C ILE A 360 -6.83 5.83 8.06
N GLY A 361 -6.52 4.57 7.74
CA GLY A 361 -7.41 3.43 8.01
C GLY A 361 -7.71 3.28 9.50
N THR A 362 -6.72 3.50 10.37
CA THR A 362 -6.90 3.46 11.82
C THR A 362 -7.92 4.50 12.29
N TRP A 363 -7.88 5.70 11.72
CA TRP A 363 -8.83 6.77 12.03
C TRP A 363 -10.27 6.41 11.67
N PHE A 364 -10.53 5.82 10.49
CA PHE A 364 -11.88 5.41 10.06
C PHE A 364 -12.58 4.49 11.08
N VAL A 365 -11.81 3.64 11.76
CA VAL A 365 -12.33 2.74 12.79
C VAL A 365 -12.38 3.42 14.16
N ARG A 366 -11.30 4.08 14.60
CA ARG A 366 -11.24 4.70 15.93
C ARG A 366 -12.20 5.86 16.13
N SER A 367 -12.58 6.55 15.05
CA SER A 367 -13.63 7.58 15.08
C SER A 367 -15.05 7.01 14.99
N GLY A 368 -15.21 5.68 14.91
CA GLY A 368 -16.52 5.02 14.81
C GLY A 368 -17.22 5.21 13.46
N ILE A 369 -16.55 5.80 12.46
CA ILE A 369 -17.15 6.07 11.14
C ILE A 369 -17.56 4.76 10.46
N MET A 370 -16.69 3.74 10.50
CA MET A 370 -16.99 2.43 9.92
C MET A 370 -17.95 1.58 10.77
N GLU A 371 -17.91 1.71 12.09
CA GLU A 371 -18.84 1.03 13.01
C GLU A 371 -20.27 1.57 12.84
N LYS A 372 -20.40 2.89 12.61
CA LYS A 372 -21.66 3.59 12.34
C LYS A 372 -21.74 4.06 10.89
N ALA A 373 -21.42 3.17 9.94
CA ALA A 373 -21.34 3.54 8.52
C ALA A 373 -22.65 4.12 7.97
N GLN A 374 -23.79 3.55 8.35
CA GLN A 374 -25.12 4.03 7.95
C GLN A 374 -25.44 5.45 8.46
N ALA A 375 -24.96 5.82 9.66
CA ALA A 375 -25.13 7.18 10.17
C ALA A 375 -24.22 8.19 9.46
N ASN A 376 -23.12 7.73 8.86
CA ASN A 376 -22.10 8.56 8.22
C ASN A 376 -22.23 8.62 6.69
N LEU A 377 -23.37 8.21 6.10
CA LEU A 377 -23.58 8.25 4.64
C LEU A 377 -23.35 9.64 4.00
N PRO A 378 -23.70 10.79 4.63
CA PRO A 378 -23.38 12.10 4.06
C PRO A 378 -21.88 12.34 3.88
N LEU A 379 -21.04 11.85 4.80
CA LEU A 379 -19.59 11.92 4.69
C LEU A 379 -19.11 11.07 3.50
N PHE A 380 -19.55 9.81 3.42
CA PHE A 380 -19.19 8.93 2.30
C PHE A 380 -19.64 9.50 0.95
N ARG A 381 -20.80 10.17 0.88
CA ARG A 381 -21.25 10.85 -0.35
C ARG A 381 -20.29 11.93 -0.80
N ARG A 382 -19.82 12.78 0.11
CA ARG A 382 -18.81 13.82 -0.19
C ARG A 382 -17.48 13.20 -0.60
N LEU A 383 -17.04 12.19 0.13
CA LEU A 383 -15.79 11.48 -0.16
C LEU A 383 -15.80 10.79 -1.54
N ALA A 384 -16.93 10.20 -1.95
CA ALA A 384 -17.09 9.65 -3.29
C ALA A 384 -17.15 10.75 -4.37
N MET A 385 -17.95 11.80 -4.14
CA MET A 385 -18.18 12.89 -5.09
C MET A 385 -16.92 13.68 -5.41
N PHE A 386 -16.05 13.91 -4.43
CA PHE A 386 -14.78 14.62 -4.66
C PHE A 386 -13.61 13.66 -4.87
N GLY A 387 -13.55 12.55 -4.15
CA GLY A 387 -12.42 11.62 -4.20
C GLY A 387 -12.26 10.94 -5.56
N LEU A 388 -13.36 10.52 -6.19
CA LEU A 388 -13.29 9.85 -7.50
C LEU A 388 -12.84 10.81 -8.63
N PRO A 389 -13.49 11.98 -8.85
CA PRO A 389 -13.07 12.88 -9.93
C PRO A 389 -11.67 13.45 -9.73
N ILE A 390 -11.31 13.82 -8.50
CA ILE A 390 -9.96 14.32 -8.20
C ILE A 390 -8.93 13.20 -8.45
N GLY A 391 -9.16 12.02 -7.87
CA GLY A 391 -8.18 10.95 -7.94
C GLY A 391 -7.98 10.36 -9.33
N ILE A 392 -9.06 10.14 -10.08
CA ILE A 392 -9.00 9.65 -11.47
C ILE A 392 -8.49 10.76 -12.39
N GLY A 393 -8.99 11.99 -12.21
CA GLY A 393 -8.60 13.16 -13.01
C GLY A 393 -7.11 13.44 -12.95
N MET A 394 -6.47 13.33 -11.78
CA MET A 394 -5.01 13.48 -11.66
C MET A 394 -4.23 12.42 -12.45
N GLY A 395 -4.72 11.17 -12.49
CA GLY A 395 -4.10 10.11 -13.28
C GLY A 395 -4.23 10.34 -14.79
N VAL A 396 -5.41 10.76 -15.24
CA VAL A 396 -5.68 11.07 -16.66
C VAL A 396 -4.86 12.29 -17.10
N LEU A 397 -4.82 13.35 -16.28
CA LEU A 397 -4.00 14.53 -16.52
C LEU A 397 -2.52 14.17 -16.62
N GLY A 398 -2.02 13.35 -15.70
CA GLY A 398 -0.63 12.86 -15.73
C GLY A 398 -0.30 12.15 -17.03
N SER A 399 -1.18 11.27 -17.51
CA SER A 399 -0.95 10.60 -18.80
C SER A 399 -1.02 11.54 -19.99
N ALA A 400 -1.92 12.52 -20.00
CA ALA A 400 -1.99 13.49 -21.09
C ALA A 400 -0.66 14.25 -21.21
N ILE A 401 -0.04 14.61 -20.08
CA ILE A 401 1.27 15.25 -20.05
C ILE A 401 2.37 14.32 -20.61
N ALA A 402 2.40 13.05 -20.20
CA ALA A 402 3.40 12.10 -20.68
C ALA A 402 3.30 11.79 -22.19
N MET A 403 2.11 11.91 -22.80
CA MET A 403 1.93 11.67 -24.24
C MET A 403 2.48 12.80 -25.13
N HIS A 404 2.70 13.99 -24.58
CA HIS A 404 3.26 15.14 -25.32
C HIS A 404 4.79 15.24 -25.23
N ALA A 405 5.47 14.16 -24.84
CA ALA A 405 6.92 14.10 -24.71
C ALA A 405 7.67 14.37 -26.02
N VAL A 406 8.73 15.19 -25.96
CA VAL A 406 9.66 15.41 -27.07
C VAL A 406 10.65 14.24 -27.15
N PRO A 407 10.71 13.50 -28.28
CA PRO A 407 11.67 12.42 -28.46
C PRO A 407 13.12 12.91 -28.26
N GLY A 408 13.92 12.20 -27.46
CA GLY A 408 15.34 12.49 -27.22
C GLY A 408 15.64 13.46 -26.06
N SER A 409 14.63 13.95 -25.35
CA SER A 409 14.83 14.85 -24.19
C SER A 409 15.17 14.06 -22.91
N ARG A 410 16.24 14.45 -22.20
CA ARG A 410 16.68 13.79 -20.95
C ARG A 410 15.74 14.12 -19.80
N GLY A 411 14.93 13.15 -19.36
CA GLY A 411 14.03 13.30 -18.21
C GLY A 411 12.79 14.16 -18.46
N ALA A 412 12.60 14.66 -19.69
CA ALA A 412 11.46 15.48 -20.10
C ALA A 412 10.35 14.67 -20.79
N ASP A 413 10.37 13.35 -20.64
CA ASP A 413 9.31 12.45 -21.11
C ASP A 413 8.00 12.58 -20.30
N GLY A 414 8.01 13.37 -19.22
CA GLY A 414 6.86 13.60 -18.36
C GLY A 414 6.46 12.37 -17.54
N PHE A 415 7.18 11.25 -17.65
CA PHE A 415 6.82 9.98 -17.00
C PHE A 415 6.86 10.09 -15.48
N GLN A 416 7.91 10.72 -14.94
CA GLN A 416 8.05 10.93 -13.50
C GLN A 416 6.96 11.86 -12.94
N LEU A 417 6.61 12.91 -13.70
CA LEU A 417 5.52 13.82 -13.35
C LEU A 417 4.16 13.11 -13.36
N ALA A 418 3.90 12.33 -14.42
CA ALA A 418 2.69 11.53 -14.57
C ALA A 418 2.54 10.50 -13.42
N SER A 419 3.63 9.81 -13.07
CA SER A 419 3.69 8.89 -11.95
C SER A 419 3.41 9.60 -10.62
N GLY A 420 3.98 10.80 -10.43
CA GLY A 420 3.73 11.67 -9.27
C GLY A 420 2.25 12.00 -9.10
N LEU A 421 1.64 12.52 -10.16
CA LEU A 421 0.22 12.89 -10.18
C LEU A 421 -0.69 11.67 -9.98
N GLN A 422 -0.37 10.54 -10.62
CA GLN A 422 -1.12 9.29 -10.43
C GLN A 422 -1.07 8.83 -8.98
N MET A 423 0.10 8.87 -8.33
CA MET A 423 0.23 8.49 -6.93
C MET A 423 -0.52 9.45 -5.99
N LEU A 424 -0.43 10.76 -6.21
CA LEU A 424 -1.23 11.72 -5.44
C LEU A 424 -2.74 11.47 -5.60
N GLY A 425 -3.19 11.12 -6.80
CA GLY A 425 -4.59 10.81 -7.10
C GLY A 425 -5.07 9.47 -6.54
N ASN A 426 -4.17 8.51 -6.26
CA ASN A 426 -4.55 7.17 -5.81
C ASN A 426 -5.28 7.20 -4.45
N LEU A 427 -4.84 8.00 -3.48
CA LEU A 427 -5.48 8.06 -2.16
C LEU A 427 -6.91 8.62 -2.21
N PRO A 428 -7.18 9.79 -2.83
CA PRO A 428 -8.54 10.28 -3.03
C PRO A 428 -9.44 9.30 -3.78
N ALA A 429 -8.96 8.70 -4.88
CA ALA A 429 -9.74 7.71 -5.64
C ALA A 429 -10.08 6.49 -4.78
N SER A 430 -9.13 6.00 -3.99
CA SER A 430 -9.30 4.84 -3.11
C SER A 430 -10.35 5.10 -2.02
N ILE A 431 -10.28 6.26 -1.37
CA ILE A 431 -11.29 6.68 -0.40
C ILE A 431 -12.65 6.84 -1.10
N GLY A 432 -12.66 7.35 -2.32
CA GLY A 432 -13.85 7.46 -3.16
C GLY A 432 -14.49 6.11 -3.47
N TYR A 433 -13.70 5.10 -3.84
CA TYR A 433 -14.17 3.74 -4.07
C TYR A 433 -14.70 3.06 -2.80
N VAL A 434 -13.99 3.17 -1.68
CA VAL A 434 -14.47 2.66 -0.38
C VAL A 434 -15.82 3.29 -0.04
N SER A 435 -15.93 4.60 -0.23
CA SER A 435 -17.16 5.34 0.02
C SER A 435 -18.30 4.92 -0.91
N LEU A 436 -18.00 4.71 -2.20
CA LEU A 436 -18.97 4.25 -3.19
C LEU A 436 -19.54 2.86 -2.81
N VAL A 437 -18.68 1.92 -2.42
CA VAL A 437 -19.11 0.58 -1.98
C VAL A 437 -19.99 0.66 -0.74
N ILE A 438 -19.66 1.54 0.21
CA ILE A 438 -20.48 1.74 1.41
C ILE A 438 -21.84 2.34 1.05
N LEU A 439 -21.89 3.33 0.15
CA LEU A 439 -23.13 3.91 -0.33
C LEU A 439 -24.00 2.88 -1.06
N MET A 440 -23.39 2.03 -1.89
CA MET A 440 -24.08 0.92 -2.56
C MET A 440 -24.68 -0.06 -1.54
N LEU A 441 -23.90 -0.46 -0.54
CA LEU A 441 -24.29 -1.40 0.51
C LEU A 441 -25.54 -0.95 1.28
N TYR A 442 -25.66 0.35 1.57
CA TYR A 442 -26.79 0.92 2.33
C TYR A 442 -27.84 1.60 1.44
N SER A 443 -27.78 1.42 0.12
CA SER A 443 -28.79 1.95 -0.80
C SER A 443 -30.06 1.11 -0.79
N ALA A 444 -31.20 1.72 -1.13
CA ALA A 444 -32.47 1.01 -1.35
C ALA A 444 -32.60 0.39 -2.76
N SER A 445 -31.54 0.50 -3.58
CA SER A 445 -31.46 0.02 -4.96
C SER A 445 -30.92 -1.41 -5.02
N PRO A 446 -31.10 -2.16 -6.14
CA PRO A 446 -30.40 -3.43 -6.38
C PRO A 446 -28.88 -3.39 -6.18
N LEU A 447 -28.26 -2.20 -6.14
CA LEU A 447 -26.85 -2.01 -5.79
C LEU A 447 -26.48 -2.53 -4.38
N ASN A 448 -27.43 -2.67 -3.46
CA ASN A 448 -27.20 -3.28 -2.13
C ASN A 448 -26.77 -4.76 -2.19
N LYS A 449 -26.99 -5.42 -3.34
CA LYS A 449 -26.52 -6.78 -3.61
C LYS A 449 -25.00 -6.90 -3.62
N VAL A 450 -24.25 -5.78 -3.59
CA VAL A 450 -22.81 -5.78 -3.31
C VAL A 450 -22.46 -6.51 -2.00
N SER A 451 -23.42 -6.65 -1.08
CA SER A 451 -23.33 -7.49 0.12
C SER A 451 -22.95 -8.96 -0.17
N VAL A 452 -23.19 -9.47 -1.38
CA VAL A 452 -22.72 -10.79 -1.86
C VAL A 452 -21.20 -10.93 -1.76
N LEU A 453 -20.45 -9.83 -1.74
CA LEU A 453 -18.99 -9.87 -1.59
C LEU A 453 -18.54 -10.12 -0.14
N ALA A 454 -19.43 -10.10 0.85
CA ALA A 454 -19.04 -10.23 2.25
C ALA A 454 -18.38 -11.60 2.57
N PRO A 455 -18.92 -12.77 2.16
CA PRO A 455 -18.24 -14.06 2.38
C PRO A 455 -16.88 -14.12 1.68
N PHE A 456 -16.78 -13.57 0.46
CA PHE A 456 -15.54 -13.50 -0.30
C PHE A 456 -14.48 -12.65 0.42
N GLY A 457 -14.84 -11.49 0.97
CA GLY A 457 -13.94 -10.64 1.75
C GLY A 457 -13.61 -11.18 3.15
N ARG A 458 -14.46 -12.02 3.74
CA ARG A 458 -14.15 -12.75 5.00
C ARG A 458 -13.03 -13.78 4.82
N MET A 459 -12.80 -14.23 3.60
CA MET A 459 -11.76 -15.20 3.21
C MET A 459 -10.64 -14.52 2.40
N ALA A 460 -10.33 -13.26 2.70
CA ALA A 460 -9.42 -12.46 1.90
C ALA A 460 -8.01 -13.06 1.72
N LEU A 461 -7.41 -13.61 2.77
CA LEU A 461 -6.09 -14.22 2.70
C LEU A 461 -6.14 -15.54 1.92
N THR A 462 -7.15 -16.38 2.18
CA THR A 462 -7.35 -17.62 1.40
C THR A 462 -7.54 -17.33 -0.08
N ASN A 463 -8.43 -16.39 -0.41
CA ASN A 463 -8.76 -16.05 -1.78
C ASN A 463 -7.57 -15.40 -2.51
N TYR A 464 -6.84 -14.50 -1.86
CA TYR A 464 -5.62 -13.89 -2.43
C TYR A 464 -4.54 -14.95 -2.74
N LEU A 465 -4.24 -15.85 -1.80
CA LEU A 465 -3.24 -16.90 -2.02
C LEU A 465 -3.69 -17.89 -3.11
N THR A 466 -4.99 -18.23 -3.14
CA THR A 466 -5.56 -19.11 -4.17
C THR A 466 -5.59 -18.42 -5.54
N GLN A 467 -5.79 -17.10 -5.61
CA GLN A 467 -5.69 -16.35 -6.86
C GLN A 467 -4.31 -16.48 -7.46
N SER A 468 -3.27 -16.26 -6.66
CA SER A 468 -1.89 -16.42 -7.11
C SER A 468 -1.56 -17.85 -7.50
N LEU A 469 -2.02 -18.84 -6.72
CA LEU A 469 -1.82 -20.25 -7.06
C LEU A 469 -2.45 -20.59 -8.43
N VAL A 470 -3.72 -20.25 -8.63
CA VAL A 470 -4.44 -20.53 -9.87
C VAL A 470 -3.83 -19.75 -11.05
N ALA A 471 -3.51 -18.47 -10.87
CA ALA A 471 -2.89 -17.67 -11.93
C ALA A 471 -1.49 -18.18 -12.27
N SER A 472 -0.68 -18.52 -11.27
CA SER A 472 0.66 -19.08 -11.46
C SER A 472 0.61 -20.39 -12.26
N THR A 473 -0.33 -21.28 -11.93
CA THR A 473 -0.53 -22.52 -12.69
C THR A 473 -1.12 -22.27 -14.08
N PHE A 474 -1.98 -21.27 -14.26
CA PHE A 474 -2.61 -21.00 -15.55
C PHE A 474 -1.66 -20.36 -16.58
N PHE A 475 -0.90 -19.36 -16.17
CA PHE A 475 -0.08 -18.56 -17.08
C PHE A 475 1.32 -19.11 -17.31
N PHE A 476 2.00 -19.64 -16.29
CA PHE A 476 3.40 -20.03 -16.42
C PHE A 476 3.59 -21.38 -17.12
N GLY A 477 4.75 -21.55 -17.76
CA GLY A 477 5.09 -22.70 -18.60
C GLY A 477 5.13 -24.03 -17.86
N TYR A 478 5.45 -24.04 -16.56
CA TYR A 478 5.41 -25.25 -15.73
C TYR A 478 3.98 -25.70 -15.37
N GLY A 479 2.97 -24.90 -15.67
CA GLY A 479 1.55 -25.22 -15.48
C GLY A 479 0.86 -25.46 -16.82
N PHE A 480 -0.04 -24.57 -17.21
CA PHE A 480 -0.78 -24.64 -18.48
C PHE A 480 -0.19 -23.77 -19.59
N GLY A 481 0.79 -22.89 -19.30
CA GLY A 481 1.55 -22.16 -20.33
C GLY A 481 0.79 -21.09 -21.10
N ASN A 482 -0.25 -20.46 -20.54
CA ASN A 482 -1.03 -19.40 -21.21
C ASN A 482 -0.37 -18.01 -21.10
N TRP A 483 0.96 -17.94 -21.15
CA TRP A 483 1.68 -16.67 -21.10
C TRP A 483 1.49 -15.86 -22.38
N GLY A 484 1.32 -14.55 -22.26
CA GLY A 484 1.23 -13.62 -23.38
C GLY A 484 -0.17 -13.53 -24.00
N ILE A 485 -1.21 -14.09 -23.37
CA ILE A 485 -2.58 -13.97 -23.87
C ILE A 485 -3.05 -12.50 -23.88
N SER A 486 -4.07 -12.24 -24.70
CA SER A 486 -4.59 -10.89 -24.90
C SER A 486 -5.13 -10.28 -23.60
N ARG A 487 -5.27 -8.94 -23.56
CA ARG A 487 -5.82 -8.26 -22.39
C ARG A 487 -7.27 -8.66 -22.14
N LEU A 488 -8.04 -8.91 -23.20
CA LEU A 488 -9.41 -9.40 -23.06
C LEU A 488 -9.47 -10.79 -22.42
N ASP A 489 -8.60 -11.72 -22.84
CA ASP A 489 -8.57 -13.07 -22.28
C ASP A 489 -8.14 -13.06 -20.82
N GLN A 490 -7.22 -12.15 -20.44
CA GLN A 490 -6.90 -11.90 -19.03
C GLN A 490 -8.14 -11.47 -18.24
N MET A 491 -8.99 -10.58 -18.78
CA MET A 491 -10.21 -10.15 -18.08
C MET A 491 -11.23 -11.28 -17.97
N LEU A 492 -11.34 -12.14 -18.98
CA LEU A 492 -12.19 -13.33 -18.91
C LEU A 492 -11.71 -14.27 -17.79
N PHE A 493 -10.41 -14.54 -17.73
CA PHE A 493 -9.81 -15.31 -16.63
C PHE A 493 -10.15 -14.70 -15.26
N VAL A 494 -9.98 -13.39 -15.11
CA VAL A 494 -10.29 -12.68 -13.85
C VAL A 494 -11.78 -12.82 -13.49
N ALA A 495 -12.69 -12.63 -14.44
CA ALA A 495 -14.12 -12.74 -14.22
C ALA A 495 -14.53 -14.15 -13.77
N VAL A 496 -14.05 -15.18 -14.48
CA VAL A 496 -14.33 -16.59 -14.16
C VAL A 496 -13.79 -16.94 -12.77
N LEU A 497 -12.54 -16.58 -12.47
CA LEU A 497 -11.93 -16.87 -11.19
C LEU A 497 -12.64 -16.13 -10.04
N ALA A 498 -12.96 -14.85 -10.21
CA ALA A 498 -13.67 -14.08 -9.20
C ALA A 498 -15.05 -14.68 -8.88
N VAL A 499 -15.84 -15.03 -9.90
CA VAL A 499 -17.16 -15.66 -9.71
C VAL A 499 -17.03 -17.01 -9.01
N ALA A 500 -16.08 -17.85 -9.45
CA ALA A 500 -15.83 -19.15 -8.82
C ALA A 500 -15.44 -19.00 -7.35
N GLN A 501 -14.55 -18.06 -7.01
CA GLN A 501 -14.14 -17.84 -5.62
C GLN A 501 -15.24 -17.21 -4.76
N ILE A 502 -16.08 -16.34 -5.31
CA ILE A 502 -17.25 -15.79 -4.61
C ILE A 502 -18.21 -16.92 -4.27
N ALA A 503 -18.56 -17.78 -5.25
CA ALA A 503 -19.43 -18.93 -5.04
C ALA A 503 -18.83 -19.90 -4.01
N PHE A 504 -17.55 -20.25 -4.17
CA PHE A 504 -16.81 -21.09 -3.22
C PHE A 504 -16.84 -20.51 -1.80
N SER A 505 -16.63 -19.20 -1.64
CA SER A 505 -16.61 -18.56 -0.32
C SER A 505 -17.97 -18.65 0.40
N HIS A 506 -19.09 -18.59 -0.33
CA HIS A 506 -20.42 -18.81 0.25
C HIS A 506 -20.61 -20.26 0.69
N VAL A 507 -20.29 -21.20 -0.21
CA VAL A 507 -20.43 -22.64 0.07
C VAL A 507 -19.53 -23.06 1.23
N TRP A 508 -18.31 -22.54 1.29
CA TRP A 508 -17.35 -22.83 2.36
C TRP A 508 -17.81 -22.27 3.71
N LEU A 509 -18.18 -20.98 3.77
CA LEU A 509 -18.58 -20.33 5.02
C LEU A 509 -19.95 -20.77 5.53
N SER A 510 -20.73 -21.50 4.72
CA SER A 510 -21.93 -22.20 5.21
C SER A 510 -21.60 -23.37 6.14
N ARG A 511 -20.39 -23.95 6.02
CA ARG A 511 -19.94 -25.12 6.80
C ARG A 511 -18.84 -24.78 7.82
N PHE A 512 -18.01 -23.79 7.50
CA PHE A 512 -16.83 -23.41 8.28
C PHE A 512 -16.88 -21.96 8.75
N ARG A 513 -16.27 -21.67 9.91
CA ARG A 513 -16.27 -20.33 10.51
C ARG A 513 -15.32 -19.35 9.82
N TYR A 514 -14.25 -19.87 9.23
CA TYR A 514 -13.13 -19.14 8.64
C TYR A 514 -12.68 -19.82 7.34
N GLY A 515 -12.02 -19.06 6.47
CA GLY A 515 -11.22 -19.68 5.40
C GLY A 515 -10.02 -20.43 5.99
N PRO A 516 -9.46 -21.42 5.26
CA PRO A 516 -8.32 -22.22 5.73
C PRO A 516 -7.13 -21.37 6.21
N MET A 517 -6.75 -20.35 5.42
CA MET A 517 -5.59 -19.53 5.73
C MET A 517 -5.87 -18.54 6.86
N GLU A 518 -7.10 -18.02 6.94
CA GLU A 518 -7.52 -17.21 8.09
C GLU A 518 -7.54 -18.01 9.39
N TRP A 519 -7.93 -19.27 9.33
CA TRP A 519 -7.91 -20.19 10.47
C TRP A 519 -6.48 -20.43 10.95
N LEU A 520 -5.57 -20.79 10.04
CA LEU A 520 -4.16 -21.00 10.36
C LEU A 520 -3.52 -19.73 10.92
N TRP A 521 -3.79 -18.59 10.29
CA TRP A 521 -3.28 -17.29 10.74
C TRP A 521 -3.77 -16.93 12.15
N ARG A 522 -5.04 -17.22 12.46
CA ARG A 522 -5.60 -17.05 13.82
C ARG A 522 -4.97 -18.01 14.81
N ALA A 523 -4.73 -19.26 14.42
CA ALA A 523 -4.11 -20.24 15.29
C ALA A 523 -2.72 -19.79 15.76
N VAL A 524 -1.90 -19.26 14.85
CA VAL A 524 -0.59 -18.69 15.17
C VAL A 524 -0.72 -17.40 16.00
N THR A 525 -1.67 -16.53 15.66
CA THR A 525 -1.89 -15.25 16.36
C THR A 525 -2.22 -15.45 17.85
N TYR A 526 -3.13 -16.38 18.14
CA TYR A 526 -3.64 -16.61 19.49
C TYR A 526 -2.94 -17.76 20.21
N TRP A 527 -2.09 -18.52 19.53
CA TRP A 527 -1.47 -19.76 20.03
C TRP A 527 -2.50 -20.78 20.50
N GLN A 528 -3.63 -20.84 19.80
CA GLN A 528 -4.78 -21.68 20.13
C GLN A 528 -5.44 -22.10 18.83
N ILE A 529 -5.75 -23.38 18.68
CA ILE A 529 -6.45 -23.89 17.50
C ILE A 529 -7.94 -23.52 17.65
N PRO A 530 -8.48 -22.56 16.87
CA PRO A 530 -9.87 -22.19 16.99
C PRO A 530 -10.77 -23.26 16.35
N PRO A 531 -12.02 -23.45 16.82
CA PRO A 531 -12.93 -24.40 16.20
C PRO A 531 -13.22 -24.00 14.75
N MET A 532 -13.01 -24.94 13.82
CA MET A 532 -13.14 -24.68 12.39
C MET A 532 -14.59 -24.81 11.89
N ARG A 533 -15.29 -25.87 12.32
CA ARG A 533 -16.69 -26.14 11.93
C ARG A 533 -17.68 -25.33 12.76
N ILE A 534 -18.80 -24.97 12.13
CA ILE A 534 -19.96 -24.43 12.85
C ILE A 534 -20.58 -25.61 13.63
N LYS A 535 -20.82 -25.44 14.93
CA LYS A 535 -21.55 -26.47 15.69
C LYS A 535 -23.02 -26.32 15.32
N THR A 536 -23.63 -27.32 14.71
CA THR A 536 -25.08 -27.40 14.58
C THR A 536 -25.67 -27.44 16.00
N PRO A 537 -26.69 -26.64 16.34
CA PRO A 537 -27.38 -26.80 17.62
C PRO A 537 -27.83 -28.27 17.73
N ALA A 538 -27.51 -28.93 18.84
CA ALA A 538 -28.08 -30.25 19.11
C ALA A 538 -29.61 -30.12 19.06
N ALA A 539 -30.28 -31.02 18.35
CA ALA A 539 -31.74 -31.07 18.35
C ALA A 539 -32.20 -31.12 19.82
N VAL A 540 -33.07 -30.17 20.21
CA VAL A 540 -33.69 -30.20 21.53
C VAL A 540 -34.41 -31.54 21.64
N PRO A 541 -34.06 -32.42 22.60
CA PRO A 541 -34.79 -33.67 22.78
C PRO A 541 -36.25 -33.30 23.00
N ALA A 542 -37.13 -33.89 22.18
CA ALA A 542 -38.56 -33.68 22.30
C ALA A 542 -38.96 -33.94 23.76
N VAL A 543 -39.51 -32.92 24.42
CA VAL A 543 -40.08 -33.07 25.75
C VAL A 543 -41.17 -34.12 25.61
N ALA A 544 -40.92 -35.30 26.18
CA ALA A 544 -41.93 -36.34 26.27
C ALA A 544 -43.09 -35.75 27.07
N THR A 545 -44.24 -35.57 26.42
CA THR A 545 -45.50 -35.23 27.08
C THR A 545 -45.79 -36.32 28.11
N PRO A 546 -45.98 -35.99 29.40
CA PRO A 546 -46.41 -36.98 30.38
C PRO A 546 -47.81 -37.46 30.01
N ALA A 547 -47.98 -38.78 30.03
CA ALA A 547 -49.21 -39.50 29.69
C ALA A 547 -50.30 -39.32 30.77
#